data_AF-A0A0V0WXU2-F1
#
_entry.id   AF-A0A0V0WXU2-F1
#
_cell.length_a   1.000
_cell.length_b   1.000
_cell.length_c   1.000
_cell.angle_alpha   90.00
_cell.angle_beta   90.00
_cell.angle_gamma   90.00
#
_symmetry.space_group_name_H-M   'P 1'
#
loop_
_entity.id
_entity.type
_entity.pdbx_description
1 polymer ?
#
loop_
_entity_poly.entity_id
_entity_poly.type
_entity_poly.pdbx_seq_one_letter_code
_entity_poly.pdbx_strand_id
1 'polypeptide(L)'
;MDEEAWVTLATNDSYTLGALVLGHSLRRVGTSRKLHCMVTTSVTQEMRRSLGNVFDLVTQVDVMDSGDENNLALIQRPDLGITFTKLNCWKLTQYKKCVFLDADCLVLQQCDDLFDYPELSAAPDIGWPDIFNSGVFVFVPSNETYQNLVKFGVEQGSFDGADQGLLNSFFSEWRLKGPSHRLPYTYNTASSALYTYIAALKRFMGDVKIVHFIGQQKPWNLLGSKDPQLGAALEMEFLKTWFSIFSSSVLPTLHPEYAEILRKQMPAAVSDADRQRAWEEGIVDYTGRDSWENIQKRLEETINGEKINYEADHPQHEKQQEQQQQQQQRKKCATKQCGFKQTT
;
A
#
# COMPACT_ATOMS: atom_id res chain seq x y z
N MET A 1 17.02 27.05 2.69
CA MET A 1 15.59 26.64 2.80
C MET A 1 15.32 25.96 1.47
N ASP A 2 15.58 24.65 1.40
CA ASP A 2 15.78 23.92 0.15
C ASP A 2 15.15 22.52 0.20
N GLU A 3 14.00 22.40 0.87
CA GLU A 3 13.42 21.09 1.18
C GLU A 3 12.63 20.51 -0.01
N GLU A 4 12.88 19.24 -0.27
CA GLU A 4 12.21 18.38 -1.24
C GLU A 4 11.34 17.37 -0.48
N ALA A 5 10.17 17.03 -1.02
CA ALA A 5 9.24 16.13 -0.36
C ALA A 5 8.59 15.10 -1.28
N TRP A 6 8.40 13.90 -0.75
CA TRP A 6 7.40 12.97 -1.25
C TRP A 6 6.03 13.40 -0.74
N VAL A 7 5.06 13.48 -1.64
CA VAL A 7 3.69 13.93 -1.34
C VAL A 7 2.70 12.83 -1.67
N THR A 8 1.77 12.54 -0.75
CA THR A 8 0.65 11.62 -0.99
C THR A 8 -0.66 12.24 -0.51
N LEU A 9 -1.79 11.71 -0.97
CA LEU A 9 -3.13 12.09 -0.53
C LEU A 9 -3.89 10.90 0.06
N ALA A 10 -4.49 11.07 1.23
CA ALA A 10 -5.45 10.13 1.79
C ALA A 10 -6.83 10.80 1.98
N THR A 11 -7.85 10.30 1.29
CA THR A 11 -9.19 10.92 1.25
C THR A 11 -10.18 10.35 2.27
N ASN A 12 -9.82 9.25 2.94
CA ASN A 12 -10.60 8.59 3.99
C ASN A 12 -9.70 7.61 4.75
N ASP A 13 -10.21 7.05 5.84
CA ASP A 13 -9.46 6.12 6.69
C ASP A 13 -8.95 4.88 5.97
N SER A 14 -9.63 4.36 4.94
CA SER A 14 -9.12 3.22 4.17
C SER A 14 -7.86 3.58 3.37
N TYR A 15 -7.86 4.75 2.72
CA TYR A 15 -6.68 5.25 2.01
C TYR A 15 -5.53 5.63 2.96
N THR A 16 -5.81 5.93 4.24
CA THR A 16 -4.73 6.12 5.21
C THR A 16 -3.94 4.84 5.48
N LEU A 17 -4.54 3.65 5.35
CA LEU A 17 -3.80 2.38 5.45
C LEU A 17 -2.76 2.26 4.32
N GLY A 18 -3.17 2.63 3.10
CA GLY A 18 -2.26 2.74 1.95
C GLY A 18 -1.15 3.74 2.19
N ALA A 19 -1.50 4.97 2.59
CA ALA A 19 -0.53 6.03 2.86
C ALA A 19 0.46 5.66 3.97
N LEU A 20 0.03 4.94 5.02
CA LEU A 20 0.92 4.43 6.06
C LEU A 20 1.91 3.41 5.52
N VAL A 21 1.45 2.43 4.73
CA VAL A 21 2.35 1.46 4.09
C VAL A 21 3.33 2.15 3.14
N LEU A 22 2.85 3.10 2.34
CA LEU A 22 3.67 3.92 1.45
C LEU A 22 4.75 4.67 2.24
N GLY A 23 4.37 5.39 3.30
CA GLY A 23 5.29 6.13 4.15
C GLY A 23 6.35 5.23 4.78
N HIS A 24 5.95 4.09 5.34
CA HIS A 24 6.91 3.11 5.87
C HIS A 24 7.82 2.52 4.79
N SER A 25 7.31 2.28 3.58
CA SER A 25 8.11 1.77 2.46
C SER A 25 9.20 2.76 2.04
N LEU A 26 8.88 4.06 1.97
CA LEU A 26 9.84 5.14 1.72
C LEU A 26 10.91 5.24 2.81
N ARG A 27 10.51 5.16 4.09
CA ARG A 27 11.46 5.16 5.21
C ARG A 27 12.37 3.94 5.18
N ARG A 28 11.84 2.77 4.85
CA ARG A 28 12.57 1.50 4.80
C ARG A 28 13.66 1.49 3.74
N VAL A 29 13.42 2.11 2.58
CA VAL A 29 14.43 2.25 1.52
C VAL A 29 15.41 3.39 1.77
N GLY A 30 15.32 4.06 2.93
CA GLY A 30 16.28 5.06 3.37
C GLY A 30 16.17 6.40 2.65
N THR A 31 14.96 6.84 2.26
CA THR A 31 14.79 8.18 1.67
C THR A 31 15.33 9.25 2.61
N SER A 32 16.01 10.22 2.02
CA SER A 32 16.53 11.40 2.68
C SER A 32 15.57 12.59 2.65
N ARG A 33 14.45 12.46 1.91
CA ARG A 33 13.51 13.55 1.66
C ARG A 33 12.38 13.56 2.68
N LYS A 34 11.70 14.72 2.78
CA LYS A 34 10.54 14.88 3.65
C LYS A 34 9.38 14.06 3.15
N LEU A 35 8.55 13.57 4.06
CA LEU A 35 7.29 12.91 3.76
C LEU A 35 6.13 13.83 4.13
N HIS A 36 5.29 14.18 3.16
CA HIS A 36 4.10 15.00 3.35
C HIS A 36 2.83 14.22 2.98
N CYS A 37 1.86 14.13 3.90
CA CYS A 37 0.56 13.55 3.63
C CYS A 37 -0.53 14.64 3.69
N MET A 38 -1.22 14.83 2.57
CA MET A 38 -2.46 15.60 2.55
C MET A 38 -3.63 14.70 2.95
N VAL A 39 -4.54 15.20 3.78
CA VAL A 39 -5.74 14.48 4.22
C VAL A 39 -7.00 15.31 4.05
N THR A 40 -8.13 14.68 3.77
CA THR A 40 -9.43 15.36 3.76
C THR A 40 -10.02 15.45 5.17
N THR A 41 -11.12 16.21 5.30
CA THR A 41 -11.96 16.26 6.51
C THR A 41 -12.52 14.89 6.91
N SER A 42 -12.70 13.97 5.96
CA SER A 42 -13.21 12.61 6.20
C SER A 42 -12.23 11.68 6.93
N VAL A 43 -10.95 12.05 7.04
CA VAL A 43 -9.96 11.25 7.78
C VAL A 43 -10.06 11.56 9.27
N THR A 44 -10.26 10.52 10.09
CA THR A 44 -10.45 10.65 11.54
C THR A 44 -9.19 11.15 12.23
N GLN A 45 -9.36 11.82 13.38
CA GLN A 45 -8.24 12.34 14.17
C GLN A 45 -7.27 11.22 14.64
N GLU A 46 -7.77 10.00 14.81
CA GLU A 46 -6.96 8.84 15.17
C GLU A 46 -6.04 8.42 14.02
N MET A 47 -6.57 8.33 12.81
CA MET A 47 -5.77 8.01 11.63
C MET A 47 -4.78 9.14 11.29
N ARG A 48 -5.15 10.41 11.50
CA ARG A 48 -4.20 11.54 11.38
C ARG A 48 -3.04 11.46 12.36
N ARG A 49 -3.29 11.06 13.62
CA ARG A 49 -2.22 10.82 14.60
C ARG A 49 -1.30 9.69 14.14
N SER A 50 -1.88 8.61 13.61
CA SER A 50 -1.11 7.49 13.07
C SER A 50 -0.21 7.93 11.91
N LEU A 51 -0.74 8.74 10.97
CA LEU A 51 0.03 9.33 9.87
C LEU A 51 1.17 10.22 10.39
N GLY A 52 0.92 11.02 11.43
CA GLY A 52 1.93 11.89 12.05
C GLY A 52 3.11 11.15 12.69
N ASN A 53 3.02 9.84 12.91
CA ASN A 53 4.15 9.02 13.40
C ASN A 53 5.12 8.64 12.27
N VAL A 54 4.72 8.77 11.00
CA VAL A 54 5.48 8.32 9.82
C VAL A 54 5.88 9.50 8.92
N PHE A 55 4.92 10.40 8.69
CA PHE A 55 5.08 11.57 7.85
C PHE A 55 5.67 12.74 8.64
N ASP A 56 6.58 13.50 8.03
CA ASP A 56 7.14 14.72 8.64
C ASP A 56 6.06 15.80 8.81
N LEU A 57 5.08 15.83 7.89
CA LEU A 57 3.99 16.79 7.92
C LEU A 57 2.69 16.15 7.41
N VAL A 58 1.60 16.39 8.14
CA VAL A 58 0.24 16.00 7.74
C VAL A 58 -0.62 17.26 7.68
N THR A 59 -1.13 17.60 6.50
CA THR A 59 -1.98 18.80 6.31
C THR A 59 -3.39 18.40 5.93
N GLN A 60 -4.38 19.08 6.53
CA GLN A 60 -5.75 18.95 6.08
C GLN A 60 -5.99 19.85 4.87
N VAL A 61 -6.55 19.28 3.81
CA VAL A 61 -7.06 19.99 2.64
C VAL A 61 -8.58 20.00 2.71
N ASP A 62 -9.16 21.19 2.73
CA ASP A 62 -10.61 21.38 2.65
C ASP A 62 -10.99 22.02 1.31
N VAL A 63 -11.49 21.18 0.40
CA VAL A 63 -11.93 21.60 -0.93
C VAL A 63 -13.31 22.25 -0.89
N MET A 64 -14.06 22.05 0.19
CA MET A 64 -15.41 22.59 0.37
C MET A 64 -15.43 23.85 1.24
N ASP A 65 -14.26 24.37 1.64
CA ASP A 65 -14.17 25.63 2.36
C ASP A 65 -14.63 26.79 1.46
N SER A 66 -15.79 27.37 1.77
CA SER A 66 -16.44 28.41 0.98
C SER A 66 -15.72 29.77 0.97
N GLY A 67 -14.59 29.88 1.69
CA GLY A 67 -13.75 31.09 1.72
C GLY A 67 -12.80 31.27 0.53
N ASP A 68 -12.59 30.24 -0.31
CA ASP A 68 -11.74 30.32 -1.51
C ASP A 68 -12.64 30.47 -2.75
N GLU A 69 -12.48 31.55 -3.53
CA GLU A 69 -13.26 31.78 -4.76
C GLU A 69 -13.13 30.59 -5.74
N ASN A 70 -12.00 29.89 -5.69
CA ASN A 70 -11.77 28.68 -6.48
C ASN A 70 -12.66 27.51 -6.01
N ASN A 71 -12.96 27.41 -4.72
CA ASN A 71 -13.83 26.37 -4.15
C ASN A 71 -15.30 26.57 -4.54
N LEU A 72 -15.74 27.79 -4.86
CA LEU A 72 -17.08 28.04 -5.38
C LEU A 72 -17.29 27.42 -6.77
N ALA A 73 -16.25 27.40 -7.62
CA ALA A 73 -16.30 26.74 -8.91
C ALA A 73 -16.35 25.20 -8.77
N LEU A 74 -15.78 24.66 -7.69
CA LEU A 74 -15.77 23.23 -7.38
C LEU A 74 -17.14 22.70 -6.98
N ILE A 75 -17.97 23.52 -6.34
CA ILE A 75 -19.36 23.17 -6.01
C ILE A 75 -20.15 22.81 -7.28
N GLN A 76 -19.80 23.39 -8.44
CA GLN A 76 -20.47 23.12 -9.72
C GLN A 76 -20.02 21.81 -10.38
N ARG A 77 -18.95 21.16 -9.89
CA ARG A 77 -18.35 19.93 -10.45
C ARG A 77 -18.06 18.88 -9.38
N PRO A 78 -19.11 18.33 -8.71
CA PRO A 78 -18.93 17.34 -7.65
C PRO A 78 -18.26 16.04 -8.15
N ASP A 79 -18.34 15.76 -9.46
CA ASP A 79 -17.68 14.64 -10.13
C ASP A 79 -16.15 14.67 -9.99
N LEU A 80 -15.54 15.85 -9.81
CA LEU A 80 -14.10 16.03 -9.77
C LEU A 80 -13.55 16.32 -8.36
N GLY A 81 -14.34 16.17 -7.29
CA GLY A 81 -13.94 16.59 -5.94
C GLY A 81 -12.62 15.99 -5.45
N ILE A 82 -12.36 14.71 -5.72
CA ILE A 82 -11.09 14.04 -5.37
C ILE A 82 -9.94 14.59 -6.21
N THR A 83 -10.16 14.77 -7.52
CA THR A 83 -9.18 15.37 -8.44
C THR A 83 -8.69 16.71 -7.92
N PHE A 84 -9.60 17.61 -7.55
CA PHE A 84 -9.24 18.93 -7.04
C PHE A 84 -8.56 18.89 -5.67
N THR A 85 -8.91 17.91 -4.83
CA THR A 85 -8.16 17.66 -3.58
C THR A 85 -6.70 17.32 -3.89
N LYS A 86 -6.43 16.48 -4.89
CA LYS A 86 -5.07 16.12 -5.32
C LYS A 86 -4.30 17.33 -5.84
N LEU A 87 -4.93 18.22 -6.61
CA LEU A 87 -4.28 19.43 -7.14
C LEU A 87 -3.73 20.38 -6.06
N ASN A 88 -4.24 20.30 -4.82
CA ASN A 88 -3.71 21.10 -3.71
C ASN A 88 -2.23 20.79 -3.40
N CYS A 89 -1.66 19.69 -3.93
CA CYS A 89 -0.22 19.45 -3.82
C CYS A 89 0.62 20.60 -4.43
N TRP A 90 0.12 21.30 -5.45
CA TRP A 90 0.80 22.47 -6.02
C TRP A 90 0.81 23.69 -5.08
N LYS A 91 -0.07 23.75 -4.06
CA LYS A 91 -0.05 24.83 -3.05
C LYS A 91 1.05 24.65 -2.00
N LEU A 92 1.75 23.52 -2.00
CA LEU A 92 2.82 23.19 -1.03
C LEU A 92 4.13 23.95 -1.30
N THR A 93 4.01 25.28 -1.40
CA THR A 93 5.09 26.23 -1.78
C THR A 93 6.21 26.35 -0.74
N GLN A 94 6.09 25.68 0.40
CA GLN A 94 7.22 25.47 1.32
C GLN A 94 8.30 24.53 0.76
N TYR A 95 7.99 23.74 -0.27
CA TYR A 95 8.94 22.85 -0.94
C TYR A 95 9.33 23.40 -2.32
N LYS A 96 10.59 23.20 -2.71
CA LYS A 96 11.10 23.63 -4.03
C LYS A 96 10.76 22.64 -5.15
N LYS A 97 10.57 21.37 -4.81
CA LYS A 97 10.23 20.28 -5.73
C LYS A 97 9.66 19.12 -4.94
N CYS A 98 8.66 18.48 -5.52
CA CYS A 98 7.99 17.35 -4.91
C CYS A 98 7.86 16.19 -5.90
N VAL A 99 7.78 14.98 -5.36
CA VAL A 99 7.33 13.80 -6.09
C VAL A 99 6.01 13.35 -5.49
N PHE A 100 4.96 13.38 -6.29
CA PHE A 100 3.66 12.87 -5.89
C PHE A 100 3.61 11.35 -6.07
N LEU A 101 3.06 10.65 -5.08
CA LEU A 101 2.73 9.22 -5.12
C LEU A 101 1.27 9.05 -4.66
N ASP A 102 0.46 8.33 -5.43
CA ASP A 102 -0.86 7.91 -4.94
C ASP A 102 -0.71 6.95 -3.75
N ALA A 103 -1.66 6.97 -2.81
CA ALA A 103 -1.58 6.19 -1.56
C ALA A 103 -1.68 4.65 -1.77
N ASP A 104 -1.98 4.21 -2.98
CA ASP A 104 -1.94 2.82 -3.44
C ASP A 104 -0.64 2.49 -4.21
N CYS A 105 0.40 3.30 -4.05
CA CYS A 105 1.76 2.96 -4.44
C CYS A 105 2.51 2.23 -3.31
N LEU A 106 3.53 1.45 -3.69
CA LEU A 106 4.47 0.78 -2.80
C LEU A 106 5.89 0.96 -3.32
N VAL A 107 6.78 1.48 -2.47
CA VAL A 107 8.19 1.69 -2.82
C VAL A 107 9.02 0.47 -2.42
N LEU A 108 9.71 -0.13 -3.39
CA LEU A 108 10.54 -1.32 -3.21
C LEU A 108 12.04 -0.99 -3.10
N GLN A 109 12.48 0.10 -3.74
CA GLN A 109 13.89 0.50 -3.81
C GLN A 109 14.04 2.02 -3.69
N GLN A 110 15.23 2.47 -3.33
CA GLN A 110 15.57 3.89 -3.19
C GLN A 110 15.39 4.62 -4.54
N CYS A 111 14.60 5.70 -4.54
CA CYS A 111 14.17 6.44 -5.73
C CYS A 111 14.21 7.98 -5.58
N ASP A 112 15.00 8.52 -4.66
CA ASP A 112 15.32 9.95 -4.48
C ASP A 112 15.97 10.57 -5.73
N ASP A 113 16.44 9.76 -6.69
CA ASP A 113 16.88 10.24 -8.00
C ASP A 113 15.72 10.83 -8.83
N LEU A 114 14.45 10.57 -8.47
CA LEU A 114 13.29 11.24 -9.07
C LEU A 114 13.32 12.77 -8.87
N PHE A 115 13.97 13.27 -7.82
CA PHE A 115 14.05 14.71 -7.58
C PHE A 115 15.00 15.44 -8.56
N ASP A 116 15.79 14.73 -9.36
CA ASP A 116 16.60 15.34 -10.42
C ASP A 116 15.76 15.68 -11.67
N TYR A 117 14.56 15.12 -11.79
CA TYR A 117 13.69 15.35 -12.94
C TYR A 117 12.98 16.73 -12.89
N PRO A 118 12.74 17.36 -14.05
CA PRO A 118 11.98 18.61 -14.19
C PRO A 118 10.45 18.41 -14.12
N GLU A 119 9.68 19.49 -13.98
CA GLU A 119 8.22 19.46 -14.10
C GLU A 119 7.75 19.48 -15.57
N LEU A 120 6.68 18.79 -15.94
CA LEU A 120 6.11 17.60 -15.31
C LEU A 120 6.89 16.39 -15.83
N SER A 121 7.31 15.50 -14.93
CA SER A 121 7.89 14.20 -15.31
C SER A 121 7.06 13.09 -14.71
N ALA A 122 6.70 12.11 -15.52
CA ALA A 122 5.86 10.99 -15.11
C ALA A 122 6.19 9.76 -15.97
N ALA A 123 5.73 8.59 -15.54
CA ALA A 123 5.85 7.36 -16.31
C ALA A 123 4.69 7.25 -17.32
N PRO A 124 4.89 6.61 -18.48
CA PRO A 124 3.81 6.36 -19.42
C PRO A 124 2.72 5.47 -18.80
N ASP A 125 1.47 5.76 -19.14
CA ASP A 125 0.37 4.87 -18.81
C ASP A 125 0.49 3.55 -19.57
N ILE A 126 0.15 2.45 -18.90
CA ILE A 126 0.29 1.12 -19.48
C ILE A 126 -0.72 0.85 -20.60
N GLY A 127 -1.91 1.45 -20.52
CA GLY A 127 -2.98 1.28 -21.51
C GLY A 127 -2.76 2.15 -22.74
N TRP A 128 -2.42 3.42 -22.53
CA TRP A 128 -2.17 4.38 -23.62
C TRP A 128 -0.85 5.13 -23.40
N PRO A 129 0.29 4.66 -23.96
CA PRO A 129 1.62 5.16 -23.59
C PRO A 129 1.93 6.60 -24.02
N ASP A 130 1.08 7.20 -24.85
CA ASP A 130 1.15 8.62 -25.24
C ASP A 130 0.63 9.57 -24.15
N ILE A 131 -0.05 9.04 -23.11
CA ILE A 131 -0.40 9.76 -21.89
C ILE A 131 0.44 9.23 -20.73
N PHE A 132 0.61 10.05 -19.70
CA PHE A 132 1.28 9.62 -18.49
C PHE A 132 0.28 9.11 -17.45
N ASN A 133 0.74 8.18 -16.61
CA ASN A 133 0.00 7.78 -15.44
C ASN A 133 0.20 8.80 -14.31
N SER A 134 -0.89 9.29 -13.69
CA SER A 134 -0.82 10.32 -12.65
C SER A 134 -0.57 9.78 -11.24
N GLY A 135 -0.32 8.48 -11.09
CA GLY A 135 0.00 7.85 -9.81
C GLY A 135 1.39 8.22 -9.29
N VAL A 136 2.33 8.51 -10.18
CA VAL A 136 3.69 8.95 -9.83
C VAL A 136 4.13 10.06 -10.77
N PHE A 137 4.39 11.25 -10.22
CA PHE A 137 4.91 12.37 -11.01
C PHE A 137 5.74 13.36 -10.21
N VAL A 138 6.69 14.01 -10.89
CA VAL A 138 7.57 15.05 -10.36
C VAL A 138 7.04 16.41 -10.75
N PHE A 139 6.85 17.30 -9.77
CA PHE A 139 6.27 18.62 -9.97
C PHE A 139 6.96 19.69 -9.12
N VAL A 140 6.72 20.95 -9.45
CA VAL A 140 7.21 22.13 -8.73
C VAL A 140 6.00 22.84 -8.13
N PRO A 141 5.85 22.87 -6.79
CA PRO A 141 4.76 23.59 -6.14
C PRO A 141 4.73 25.07 -6.57
N SER A 142 3.56 25.52 -7.03
CA SER A 142 3.31 26.89 -7.48
C SER A 142 1.83 27.21 -7.36
N ASN A 143 1.51 28.29 -6.66
CA ASN A 143 0.14 28.79 -6.56
C ASN A 143 -0.41 29.21 -7.93
N GLU A 144 0.44 29.69 -8.84
CA GLU A 144 0.05 30.04 -10.22
C GLU A 144 -0.33 28.79 -11.00
N THR A 145 0.50 27.73 -10.95
CA THR A 145 0.19 26.44 -11.61
C THR A 145 -1.09 25.85 -11.05
N TYR A 146 -1.29 25.90 -9.73
CA TYR A 146 -2.54 25.48 -9.07
C TYR A 146 -3.76 26.23 -9.62
N GLN A 147 -3.73 27.56 -9.64
CA GLN A 147 -4.84 28.38 -10.15
C GLN A 147 -5.17 28.06 -11.60
N ASN A 148 -4.14 27.89 -12.44
CA ASN A 148 -4.30 27.53 -13.85
C ASN A 148 -4.90 26.13 -14.01
N LEU A 149 -4.48 25.14 -13.21
CA LEU A 149 -5.03 23.79 -13.20
C LEU A 149 -6.51 23.79 -12.77
N VAL A 150 -6.85 24.54 -11.72
CA VAL A 150 -8.24 24.65 -11.26
C VAL A 150 -9.12 25.29 -12.31
N LYS A 151 -8.69 26.44 -12.86
CA LYS A 151 -9.40 27.12 -13.94
C LYS A 151 -9.62 26.21 -15.15
N PHE A 152 -8.57 25.51 -15.58
CA PHE A 152 -8.66 24.55 -16.68
C PHE A 152 -9.65 23.42 -16.38
N GLY A 153 -9.62 22.85 -15.18
CA GLY A 153 -10.54 21.79 -14.76
C GLY A 153 -12.01 22.23 -14.74
N VAL A 154 -12.27 23.48 -14.36
CA VAL A 154 -13.62 24.07 -14.39
C VAL A 154 -14.10 24.28 -15.83
N GLU A 155 -13.24 24.81 -16.70
CA GLU A 155 -13.58 25.15 -18.08
C GLU A 155 -13.67 23.94 -19.01
N GLN A 156 -12.73 22.99 -18.89
CA GLN A 156 -12.57 21.86 -19.82
C GLN A 156 -12.93 20.50 -19.21
N GLY A 157 -12.96 20.40 -17.88
CA GLY A 157 -13.17 19.13 -17.19
C GLY A 157 -11.98 18.18 -17.32
N SER A 158 -12.28 16.88 -17.20
CA SER A 158 -11.35 15.79 -17.42
C SER A 158 -11.97 14.77 -18.36
N PHE A 159 -11.21 14.27 -19.34
CA PHE A 159 -11.72 13.29 -20.31
C PHE A 159 -12.01 11.91 -19.70
N ASP A 160 -11.39 11.57 -18.56
CA ASP A 160 -11.62 10.33 -17.83
C ASP A 160 -12.44 10.54 -16.54
N GLY A 161 -12.85 11.77 -16.26
CA GLY A 161 -13.54 12.15 -15.02
C GLY A 161 -12.66 12.14 -13.77
N ALA A 162 -11.34 11.98 -13.90
CA ALA A 162 -10.39 11.90 -12.80
C ALA A 162 -9.19 12.84 -13.00
N ASP A 163 -8.19 12.77 -12.13
CA ASP A 163 -7.00 13.61 -12.19
C ASP A 163 -6.08 13.29 -13.36
N GLN A 164 -5.97 12.03 -13.77
CA GLN A 164 -5.11 11.63 -14.88
C GLN A 164 -5.51 12.34 -16.17
N GLY A 165 -6.80 12.38 -16.51
CA GLY A 165 -7.28 13.04 -17.71
C GLY A 165 -7.12 14.56 -17.68
N LEU A 166 -7.35 15.19 -16.52
CA LEU A 166 -7.15 16.63 -16.34
C LEU A 166 -5.67 16.98 -16.49
N LEU A 167 -4.79 16.27 -15.78
CA LEU A 167 -3.35 16.52 -15.81
C LEU A 167 -2.77 16.28 -17.21
N ASN A 168 -3.18 15.22 -17.92
CA ASN A 168 -2.73 14.98 -19.28
C ASN A 168 -3.24 16.05 -20.27
N SER A 169 -4.45 16.57 -20.06
CA SER A 169 -4.98 17.65 -20.90
C SER A 169 -4.27 18.98 -20.66
N PHE A 170 -3.96 19.29 -19.41
CA PHE A 170 -3.24 20.51 -19.03
C PHE A 170 -1.76 20.45 -19.44
N PHE A 171 -1.08 19.34 -19.14
CA PHE A 171 0.31 19.09 -19.52
C PHE A 171 0.41 18.30 -20.84
N SER A 172 -0.39 18.69 -21.84
CA SER A 172 -0.52 17.99 -23.13
C SER A 172 0.79 17.85 -23.91
N GLU A 173 1.73 18.77 -23.70
CA GLU A 173 3.07 18.74 -24.28
C GLU A 173 3.97 17.65 -23.68
N TRP A 174 3.59 17.01 -22.56
CA TRP A 174 4.39 15.93 -21.93
C TRP A 174 4.82 14.89 -22.97
N ARG A 175 3.90 14.50 -23.88
CA ARG A 175 4.18 13.51 -24.92
C ARG A 175 5.25 13.94 -25.94
N LEU A 176 5.50 15.24 -26.08
CA LEU A 176 6.48 15.81 -27.00
C LEU A 176 7.81 16.13 -26.31
N LYS A 177 7.87 16.05 -24.97
CA LYS A 177 9.09 16.29 -24.21
C LYS A 177 10.08 15.12 -24.36
N GLY A 178 11.37 15.46 -24.22
CA GLY A 178 12.47 14.51 -24.34
C GLY A 178 12.58 13.54 -23.16
N PRO A 179 13.59 12.65 -23.18
CA PRO A 179 13.81 11.63 -22.15
C PRO A 179 13.90 12.17 -20.72
N SER A 180 14.33 13.42 -20.55
CA SER A 180 14.40 14.07 -19.24
C SER A 180 13.04 14.27 -18.56
N HIS A 181 11.91 14.06 -19.25
CA HIS A 181 10.55 14.12 -18.66
C HIS A 181 9.85 12.76 -18.58
N ARG A 182 10.54 11.70 -19.04
CA ARG A 182 10.01 10.34 -19.13
C ARG A 182 10.58 9.53 -17.99
N LEU A 183 9.80 9.33 -16.94
CA LEU A 183 10.20 8.38 -15.92
C LEU A 183 10.19 6.97 -16.52
N PRO A 184 11.22 6.16 -16.27
CA PRO A 184 11.16 4.74 -16.59
C PRO A 184 9.92 4.09 -15.97
N TYR A 185 9.35 3.11 -16.66
CA TYR A 185 8.15 2.40 -16.22
C TYR A 185 8.32 1.73 -14.84
N THR A 186 9.56 1.42 -14.45
CA THR A 186 9.92 0.87 -13.13
C THR A 186 9.65 1.81 -11.95
N TYR A 187 9.42 3.11 -12.20
CA TYR A 187 8.98 4.08 -11.18
C TYR A 187 7.46 4.20 -11.06
N ASN A 188 6.67 3.48 -11.86
CA ASN A 188 5.21 3.43 -11.75
C ASN A 188 4.68 2.13 -12.39
N THR A 189 5.16 1.00 -11.90
CA THR A 189 4.84 -0.31 -12.47
C THR A 189 3.48 -0.78 -11.97
N ALA A 190 2.54 -1.04 -12.88
CA ALA A 190 1.23 -1.60 -12.54
C ALA A 190 1.39 -2.99 -11.91
N SER A 191 0.75 -3.21 -10.76
CA SER A 191 0.85 -4.46 -9.99
C SER A 191 0.23 -5.66 -10.71
N SER A 192 -0.82 -5.44 -11.49
CA SER A 192 -1.67 -6.52 -12.01
C SER A 192 -1.15 -7.04 -13.35
N ALA A 193 -0.93 -8.36 -13.38
CA ALA A 193 -0.51 -9.12 -14.56
C ALA A 193 -1.47 -8.99 -15.77
N LEU A 194 -2.76 -8.65 -15.52
CA LEU A 194 -3.76 -8.48 -16.57
C LEU A 194 -3.46 -7.29 -17.48
N TYR A 195 -2.80 -6.26 -16.95
CA TYR A 195 -2.50 -5.05 -17.70
C TYR A 195 -1.10 -5.09 -18.34
N THR A 196 -0.23 -6.00 -17.88
CA THR A 196 1.20 -5.97 -18.18
C THR A 196 1.67 -7.14 -19.01
N TYR A 197 2.78 -6.91 -19.73
CA TYR A 197 3.50 -7.94 -20.44
C TYR A 197 4.30 -8.81 -19.46
N ILE A 198 3.70 -9.92 -19.01
CA ILE A 198 4.26 -10.81 -17.97
C ILE A 198 5.73 -11.20 -18.23
N ALA A 199 6.12 -11.45 -19.48
CA ALA A 199 7.52 -11.81 -19.78
C ALA A 199 8.48 -10.65 -19.50
N ALA A 200 8.11 -9.42 -19.86
CA ALA A 200 8.89 -8.23 -19.53
C ALA A 200 8.92 -8.01 -18.02
N LEU A 201 7.77 -8.12 -17.34
CA LEU A 201 7.72 -7.95 -15.89
C LEU A 201 8.61 -8.97 -15.17
N LYS A 202 8.60 -10.26 -15.56
CA LYS A 202 9.54 -11.26 -15.03
C LYS A 202 11.00 -10.91 -15.32
N ARG A 203 11.31 -10.38 -16.50
CA ARG A 203 12.68 -10.03 -16.91
C ARG A 203 13.25 -8.82 -16.16
N PHE A 204 12.41 -7.85 -15.82
CA PHE A 204 12.77 -6.56 -15.24
C PHE A 204 12.26 -6.38 -13.80
N MET A 205 11.72 -7.43 -13.17
CA MET A 205 11.18 -7.37 -11.81
C MET A 205 12.18 -6.81 -10.81
N GLY A 206 13.45 -7.24 -10.89
CA GLY A 206 14.52 -6.76 -10.01
C GLY A 206 14.84 -5.27 -10.16
N ASP A 207 14.40 -4.64 -11.26
CA ASP A 207 14.60 -3.22 -11.54
C ASP A 207 13.40 -2.36 -11.09
N VAL A 208 12.30 -2.98 -10.64
CA VAL A 208 11.09 -2.27 -10.19
C VAL A 208 11.38 -1.50 -8.91
N LYS A 209 11.18 -0.18 -8.95
CA LYS A 209 11.38 0.72 -7.82
C LYS A 209 10.07 1.06 -7.11
N ILE A 210 8.99 1.28 -7.87
CA ILE A 210 7.67 1.64 -7.34
C ILE A 210 6.60 0.83 -8.05
N VAL A 211 5.76 0.16 -7.26
CA VAL A 211 4.57 -0.57 -7.70
C VAL A 211 3.35 0.28 -7.46
N HIS A 212 2.42 0.31 -8.42
CA HIS A 212 1.14 0.99 -8.31
C HIS A 212 0.01 -0.04 -8.42
N PHE A 213 -0.77 -0.18 -7.35
CA PHE A 213 -1.92 -1.09 -7.28
C PHE A 213 -3.14 -0.51 -8.02
N ILE A 214 -3.03 -0.43 -9.35
CA ILE A 214 -4.08 0.07 -10.24
C ILE A 214 -5.33 -0.82 -10.20
N GLY A 215 -6.49 -0.24 -10.46
CA GLY A 215 -7.78 -0.94 -10.47
C GLY A 215 -8.62 -0.72 -9.22
N GLN A 216 -9.78 -1.40 -9.16
CA GLN A 216 -10.77 -1.18 -8.10
C GLN A 216 -10.41 -1.84 -6.78
N GLN A 217 -9.67 -2.95 -6.81
CA GLN A 217 -9.28 -3.68 -5.62
C GLN A 217 -7.92 -3.19 -5.13
N LYS A 218 -7.92 -2.47 -4.01
CA LYS A 218 -6.70 -2.03 -3.34
C LYS A 218 -6.23 -3.09 -2.34
N PRO A 219 -4.95 -3.12 -1.95
CA PRO A 219 -4.43 -4.13 -1.03
C PRO A 219 -5.23 -4.23 0.28
N TRP A 220 -5.64 -3.10 0.84
CA TRP A 220 -6.46 -3.06 2.07
C TRP A 220 -7.90 -3.57 1.87
N ASN A 221 -8.42 -3.64 0.64
CA ASN A 221 -9.72 -4.27 0.38
C ASN A 221 -9.67 -5.80 0.50
N LEU A 222 -8.48 -6.39 0.44
CA LEU A 222 -8.30 -7.83 0.63
C LEU A 222 -8.34 -8.24 2.11
N LEU A 223 -8.30 -7.28 3.04
CA LEU A 223 -8.56 -7.53 4.45
C LEU A 223 -10.00 -8.05 4.61
N GLY A 224 -10.14 -9.29 5.09
CA GLY A 224 -11.42 -9.96 5.30
C GLY A 224 -11.96 -10.67 4.07
N SER A 225 -11.23 -10.67 2.94
CA SER A 225 -11.62 -11.44 1.75
C SER A 225 -11.57 -12.94 2.03
N LYS A 226 -12.63 -13.66 1.66
CA LYS A 226 -12.73 -15.13 1.77
C LYS A 226 -12.18 -15.86 0.55
N ASP A 227 -11.77 -15.13 -0.49
CA ASP A 227 -11.22 -15.69 -1.71
C ASP A 227 -9.77 -15.23 -1.90
N PRO A 228 -8.79 -16.11 -1.63
CA PRO A 228 -7.37 -15.81 -1.82
C PRO A 228 -6.91 -15.84 -3.29
N GLN A 229 -7.77 -16.22 -4.25
CA GLN A 229 -7.34 -16.49 -5.64
C GLN A 229 -7.21 -15.25 -6.53
N LEU A 230 -6.98 -14.07 -5.95
CA LEU A 230 -6.87 -12.84 -6.74
C LEU A 230 -5.41 -12.43 -6.93
N GLY A 231 -4.88 -12.82 -8.09
CA GLY A 231 -3.64 -12.31 -8.66
C GLY A 231 -2.73 -13.42 -9.18
N ALA A 232 -2.20 -13.24 -10.39
CA ALA A 232 -1.10 -14.07 -10.87
C ALA A 232 0.04 -14.06 -9.83
N ALA A 233 0.87 -15.12 -9.77
CA ALA A 233 1.92 -15.30 -8.75
C ALA A 233 2.76 -14.03 -8.44
N LEU A 234 2.97 -13.16 -9.43
CA LEU A 234 3.68 -11.89 -9.29
C LEU A 234 2.92 -10.81 -8.49
N GLU A 235 1.63 -10.67 -8.75
CA GLU A 235 0.77 -9.76 -7.99
C GLU A 235 0.75 -10.18 -6.51
N MET A 236 0.82 -11.50 -6.27
CA MET A 236 1.00 -12.03 -4.92
C MET A 236 2.32 -11.60 -4.27
N GLU A 237 3.43 -11.42 -4.99
CA GLU A 237 4.70 -10.98 -4.41
C GLU A 237 4.63 -9.52 -3.93
N PHE A 238 4.09 -8.62 -4.76
CA PHE A 238 3.90 -7.22 -4.37
C PHE A 238 2.90 -7.10 -3.22
N LEU A 239 1.79 -7.86 -3.25
CA LEU A 239 0.83 -7.91 -2.15
C LEU A 239 1.44 -8.49 -0.86
N LYS A 240 2.25 -9.55 -0.94
CA LYS A 240 2.99 -10.10 0.22
C LYS A 240 3.87 -9.03 0.85
N THR A 241 4.58 -8.25 0.04
CA THR A 241 5.42 -7.15 0.52
C THR A 241 4.59 -6.07 1.19
N TRP A 242 3.47 -5.68 0.58
CA TRP A 242 2.53 -4.71 1.16
C TRP A 242 2.00 -5.19 2.52
N PHE A 243 1.51 -6.44 2.61
CA PHE A 243 1.00 -7.01 3.86
C PHE A 243 2.08 -7.24 4.92
N SER A 244 3.32 -7.52 4.51
CA SER A 244 4.46 -7.62 5.41
C SER A 244 4.74 -6.28 6.11
N ILE A 245 4.78 -5.18 5.35
CA ILE A 245 4.93 -3.83 5.91
C ILE A 245 3.72 -3.45 6.76
N PHE A 246 2.51 -3.72 6.25
CA PHE A 246 1.28 -3.44 6.99
C PHE A 246 1.25 -4.12 8.36
N SER A 247 1.58 -5.41 8.40
CA SER A 247 1.53 -6.19 9.64
C SER A 247 2.64 -5.85 10.64
N SER A 248 3.85 -5.62 10.15
CA SER A 248 5.02 -5.35 11.00
C SER A 248 5.11 -3.89 11.47
N SER A 249 4.70 -2.94 10.63
CA SER A 249 4.96 -1.52 10.84
C SER A 249 3.67 -0.71 11.07
N VAL A 250 2.58 -1.03 10.38
CA VAL A 250 1.33 -0.25 10.47
C VAL A 250 0.46 -0.73 11.61
N LEU A 251 0.07 -2.01 11.64
CA LEU A 251 -0.83 -2.56 12.66
C LEU A 251 -0.44 -2.25 14.11
N PRO A 252 0.86 -2.31 14.52
CA PRO A 252 1.24 -1.98 15.89
C PRO A 252 1.03 -0.52 16.29
N THR A 253 0.96 0.40 15.31
CA THR A 253 0.80 1.84 15.54
C THR A 253 -0.66 2.30 15.58
N LEU A 254 -1.59 1.46 15.09
CA LEU A 254 -3.01 1.78 15.08
C LEU A 254 -3.63 1.64 16.48
N HIS A 255 -4.79 2.25 16.69
CA HIS A 255 -5.54 2.10 17.93
C HIS A 255 -5.78 0.60 18.23
N PRO A 256 -5.55 0.09 19.46
CA PRO A 256 -5.55 -1.34 19.75
C PRO A 256 -6.81 -2.09 19.31
N GLU A 257 -8.00 -1.50 19.51
CA GLU A 257 -9.26 -2.10 19.09
C GLU A 257 -9.37 -2.21 17.57
N TYR A 258 -8.96 -1.16 16.85
CA TYR A 258 -9.00 -1.14 15.40
C TYR A 258 -7.95 -2.09 14.80
N ALA A 259 -6.74 -2.11 15.37
CA ALA A 259 -5.69 -3.05 15.02
C ALA A 259 -6.13 -4.51 15.19
N GLU A 260 -6.89 -4.82 16.25
CA GLU A 260 -7.39 -6.17 16.51
C GLU A 260 -8.45 -6.60 15.49
N ILE A 261 -9.33 -5.69 15.07
CA ILE A 261 -10.29 -5.96 13.98
C ILE A 261 -9.54 -6.29 12.69
N LEU A 262 -8.54 -5.48 12.33
CA LEU A 262 -7.77 -5.66 11.11
C LEU A 262 -6.89 -6.92 11.16
N ARG A 263 -6.34 -7.29 12.32
CA ARG A 263 -5.60 -8.56 12.50
C ARG A 263 -6.46 -9.76 12.18
N LYS A 264 -7.71 -9.80 12.65
CA LYS A 264 -8.65 -10.90 12.37
C LYS A 264 -9.03 -10.97 10.90
N GLN A 265 -8.93 -9.86 10.19
CA GLN A 265 -9.20 -9.74 8.76
C GLN A 265 -7.96 -9.99 7.90
N MET A 266 -6.77 -10.10 8.47
CA MET A 266 -5.58 -10.38 7.67
C MET A 266 -5.76 -11.69 6.89
N PRO A 267 -5.31 -11.74 5.62
CA PRO A 267 -5.21 -12.99 4.91
C PRO A 267 -4.39 -13.97 5.76
N ALA A 268 -4.81 -15.24 5.81
CA ALA A 268 -4.05 -16.26 6.52
C ALA A 268 -2.57 -16.15 6.11
N ALA A 269 -1.69 -16.09 7.10
CA ALA A 269 -0.25 -16.05 6.87
C ALA A 269 0.10 -17.12 5.82
N VAL A 270 0.89 -16.76 4.81
CA VAL A 270 1.45 -17.71 3.84
C VAL A 270 1.95 -18.91 4.63
N SER A 271 1.35 -20.07 4.38
CA SER A 271 1.65 -21.27 5.17
C SER A 271 3.13 -21.62 5.01
N ASP A 272 3.73 -22.29 5.99
CA ASP A 272 5.13 -22.73 5.85
C ASP A 272 5.31 -23.63 4.61
N ALA A 273 4.26 -24.34 4.17
CA ALA A 273 4.27 -25.12 2.94
C ALA A 273 4.31 -24.24 1.68
N ASP A 274 3.54 -23.15 1.64
CA ASP A 274 3.58 -22.20 0.52
C ASP A 274 4.88 -21.39 0.51
N ARG A 275 5.43 -21.08 1.69
CA ARG A 275 6.75 -20.47 1.85
C ARG A 275 7.87 -21.41 1.38
N GLN A 276 7.81 -22.69 1.76
CA GLN A 276 8.77 -23.69 1.29
C GLN A 276 8.69 -23.85 -0.24
N ARG A 277 7.48 -23.91 -0.81
CA ARG A 277 7.33 -23.96 -2.27
C ARG A 277 7.93 -22.74 -2.95
N ALA A 278 7.74 -21.55 -2.38
CA ALA A 278 8.33 -20.32 -2.90
C ALA A 278 9.87 -20.37 -2.87
N TRP A 279 10.46 -20.93 -1.81
CA TRP A 279 11.91 -21.23 -1.77
C TRP A 279 12.36 -22.19 -2.87
N GLU A 280 11.61 -23.27 -3.09
CA GLU A 280 11.90 -24.29 -4.12
C GLU A 280 11.77 -23.72 -5.55
N GLU A 281 10.88 -22.74 -5.74
CA GLU A 281 10.66 -22.04 -7.02
C GLU A 281 11.61 -20.84 -7.22
N GLY A 282 12.48 -20.53 -6.24
CA GLY A 282 13.43 -19.41 -6.29
C GLY A 282 12.81 -18.04 -5.98
N ILE A 283 11.57 -18.01 -5.49
CA ILE A 283 10.80 -16.82 -5.13
C ILE A 283 10.90 -16.62 -3.61
N VAL A 284 12.07 -16.19 -3.14
CA VAL A 284 12.38 -16.05 -1.70
C VAL A 284 12.12 -14.62 -1.22
N ASP A 285 11.52 -14.46 -0.03
CA ASP A 285 11.23 -13.15 0.59
C ASP A 285 12.48 -12.56 1.29
N TYR A 286 13.47 -12.15 0.51
CA TYR A 286 14.76 -11.65 1.01
C TYR A 286 14.68 -10.37 1.86
N THR A 287 13.53 -9.71 1.90
CA THR A 287 13.36 -8.48 2.69
C THR A 287 12.50 -8.73 3.93
N GLY A 288 11.60 -9.70 3.94
CA GLY A 288 10.69 -9.99 5.05
C GLY A 288 11.12 -11.20 5.88
N ARG A 289 10.30 -12.26 5.89
CA ARG A 289 10.51 -13.43 6.77
C ARG A 289 11.78 -14.20 6.45
N ASP A 290 12.25 -14.10 5.22
CA ASP A 290 13.48 -14.75 4.73
C ASP A 290 14.62 -13.74 4.57
N SER A 291 14.56 -12.61 5.29
CA SER A 291 15.67 -11.66 5.32
C SER A 291 16.95 -12.27 5.89
N TRP A 292 18.10 -11.75 5.45
CA TRP A 292 19.40 -12.16 5.97
C TRP A 292 19.45 -12.12 7.51
N GLU A 293 18.93 -11.05 8.10
CA GLU A 293 18.92 -10.85 9.56
C GLU A 293 18.12 -11.96 10.27
N ASN A 294 16.96 -12.32 9.72
CA ASN A 294 16.09 -13.38 10.27
C ASN A 294 16.70 -14.77 10.10
N ILE A 295 17.31 -15.04 8.93
CA ILE A 295 18.01 -16.30 8.66
C ILE A 295 19.23 -16.42 9.58
N GLN A 296 20.03 -15.36 9.70
CA GLN A 296 21.21 -15.33 10.56
C GLN A 296 20.84 -15.55 12.01
N LYS A 297 19.83 -14.82 12.52
CA LYS A 297 19.31 -15.00 13.88
C LYS A 297 18.88 -16.45 14.13
N ARG A 298 18.15 -17.06 13.18
CA ARG A 298 17.68 -18.44 13.32
C ARG A 298 18.81 -19.46 13.26
N LEU A 299 19.84 -19.22 12.45
CA LEU A 299 21.05 -20.04 12.43
C LEU A 299 21.80 -19.94 13.77
N GLU A 300 21.94 -18.74 14.32
CA GLU A 300 22.57 -18.50 15.62
C GLU A 300 21.81 -19.19 16.76
N GLU A 301 20.48 -19.10 16.79
CA GLU A 301 19.60 -19.81 17.75
C GLU A 301 19.77 -21.34 17.65
N THR A 302 19.82 -21.86 16.41
CA THR A 302 19.97 -23.30 16.15
C THR A 302 21.36 -23.81 16.54
N ILE A 303 22.41 -23.03 16.26
CA ILE A 303 23.81 -23.37 16.58
C ILE A 303 24.05 -23.29 18.10
N ASN A 304 23.45 -22.32 18.79
CA ASN A 304 23.61 -22.14 20.24
C ASN A 304 22.76 -23.10 21.08
N GLY A 305 21.97 -23.98 20.44
CA GLY A 305 21.29 -25.09 21.10
C GLY A 305 20.03 -24.70 21.88
N GLU A 306 19.44 -23.54 21.64
CA GLU A 306 18.11 -23.20 22.17
C GLU A 306 17.06 -24.06 21.45
N LYS A 307 16.62 -25.14 22.12
CA LYS A 307 15.56 -26.01 21.59
C LYS A 307 14.25 -25.22 21.53
N ILE A 308 13.82 -24.88 20.33
CA ILE A 308 12.45 -24.39 20.09
C ILE A 308 11.50 -25.58 20.21
N ASN A 309 10.51 -25.46 21.09
CA ASN A 309 9.45 -26.44 21.27
C ASN A 309 8.39 -26.24 20.19
N TYR A 310 8.42 -27.07 19.14
CA TYR A 310 7.50 -27.00 17.99
C TYR A 310 6.03 -27.32 18.34
N GLU A 311 5.74 -27.79 19.56
CA GLU A 311 4.39 -28.21 19.97
C GLU A 311 3.50 -27.07 20.51
N ALA A 312 4.06 -25.86 20.75
CA ALA A 312 3.29 -24.77 21.36
C ALA A 312 2.39 -23.99 20.36
N ASP A 313 2.62 -24.10 19.05
CA ASP A 313 1.93 -23.31 18.02
C ASP A 313 1.09 -24.14 17.03
N HIS A 314 0.85 -25.44 17.32
CA HIS A 314 0.06 -26.31 16.44
C HIS A 314 -1.41 -26.43 16.88
N PRO A 315 -2.41 -26.03 16.05
CA PRO A 315 -3.84 -26.19 16.35
C PRO A 315 -4.34 -27.65 16.32
N GLN A 316 -3.44 -28.63 16.13
CA GLN A 316 -3.79 -30.05 16.08
C GLN A 316 -3.76 -30.72 17.47
N HIS A 317 -3.09 -30.11 18.45
CA HIS A 317 -2.97 -30.68 19.79
C HIS A 317 -4.28 -30.57 20.60
N GLU A 318 -5.06 -29.50 20.40
CA GLU A 318 -6.38 -29.33 21.02
C GLU A 318 -7.40 -30.35 20.48
N LYS A 319 -7.40 -30.63 19.17
CA LYS A 319 -8.33 -31.61 18.58
C LYS A 319 -8.04 -33.05 19.01
N GLN A 320 -6.78 -33.41 19.23
CA GLN A 320 -6.43 -34.74 19.75
C GLN A 320 -6.76 -34.87 21.24
N GLN A 321 -6.57 -33.82 22.04
CA GLN A 321 -6.96 -33.83 23.45
C GLN A 321 -8.49 -33.84 23.63
N GLU A 322 -9.25 -33.10 22.83
CA GLU A 322 -10.72 -33.15 22.83
C GLU A 322 -11.26 -34.51 22.39
N GLN A 323 -10.67 -35.15 21.36
CA GLN A 323 -11.07 -36.50 20.94
C GLN A 323 -10.75 -37.56 22.00
N GLN A 324 -9.61 -37.45 22.70
CA GLN A 324 -9.27 -38.34 23.81
C GLN A 324 -10.19 -38.12 25.03
N GLN A 325 -10.55 -36.88 25.35
CA GLN A 325 -11.51 -36.57 26.41
C GLN A 325 -12.92 -37.07 26.07
N GLN A 326 -13.38 -36.92 24.83
CA GLN A 326 -14.66 -37.46 24.37
C GLN A 326 -14.68 -39.00 24.37
N GLN A 327 -13.57 -39.67 24.00
CA GLN A 327 -13.46 -41.13 24.12
C GLN A 327 -13.46 -41.60 25.59
N GLN A 328 -12.81 -40.88 26.50
CA GLN A 328 -12.83 -41.21 27.93
C GLN A 328 -14.22 -40.97 28.56
N GLN A 329 -14.94 -39.92 28.17
CA GLN A 329 -16.32 -39.68 28.60
C GLN A 329 -17.28 -40.75 28.07
N ARG A 330 -17.13 -41.17 26.81
CA ARG A 330 -17.93 -42.28 26.24
C ARG A 330 -17.67 -43.62 26.96
N LYS A 331 -16.42 -43.92 27.31
CA LYS A 331 -16.08 -45.11 28.11
C LYS A 331 -16.68 -45.06 29.52
N LYS A 332 -16.65 -43.91 30.20
CA LYS A 332 -17.28 -43.72 31.54
C LYS A 332 -18.81 -43.82 31.50
N CYS A 333 -19.46 -43.38 30.41
CA CYS A 333 -20.91 -43.54 30.24
C CYS A 333 -21.31 -45.01 30.01
N ALA A 334 -20.50 -45.76 29.24
CA ALA A 334 -20.72 -47.20 29.00
C ALA A 334 -20.53 -48.06 30.27
N THR A 335 -19.63 -47.67 31.19
CA THR A 335 -19.45 -48.40 32.47
C THR A 335 -20.59 -48.12 33.46
N LYS A 336 -21.23 -46.94 33.41
CA LYS A 336 -22.40 -46.62 34.24
C LYS A 336 -23.68 -47.33 33.80
N GLN A 337 -23.83 -47.69 32.52
CA GLN A 337 -24.99 -48.44 32.02
C GLN A 337 -24.91 -49.97 32.24
N CYS A 338 -23.75 -50.51 32.61
CA CYS A 338 -23.56 -51.95 32.86
C CYS A 338 -23.63 -52.35 34.35
N GLY A 339 -23.82 -51.38 35.26
CA GLY A 339 -23.80 -51.61 36.72
C GLY A 339 -25.15 -51.91 37.39
N PHE A 340 -26.26 -51.95 36.66
CA PHE A 340 -27.58 -52.27 37.22
C PHE A 340 -28.11 -53.59 36.66
N LYS A 341 -27.51 -54.71 37.11
CA LYS A 341 -28.13 -56.04 37.15
C LYS A 341 -27.18 -57.01 37.86
N GLN A 342 -27.36 -57.15 39.17
CA GLN A 342 -27.25 -58.40 39.96
C GLN A 342 -27.11 -58.03 41.43
N THR A 343 -28.16 -58.25 42.24
CA THR A 343 -28.14 -59.15 43.42
C THR A 343 -29.51 -59.14 44.11
N THR A 344 -30.04 -60.36 44.23
CA THR A 344 -31.09 -60.88 45.15
C THR A 344 -32.51 -60.33 45.08
#